data_AF-A0A947NZV5-F1
#
_entry.id   AF-A0A947NZV5-F1
#
_cell.length_a   1.000
_cell.length_b   1.000
_cell.length_c   1.000
_cell.angle_alpha   90.00
_cell.angle_beta   90.00
_cell.angle_gamma   90.00
#
_symmetry.space_group_name_H-M   'P 1'
#
loop_
_entity.id
_entity.type
_entity.pdbx_description
1 polymer ?
#
loop_
_entity_poly.entity_id
_entity_poly.type
_entity_poly.pdbx_seq_one_letter_code
_entity_poly.pdbx_strand_id
1 'polypeptide(L)'
;MPKKKNLQNSGIVNDFDIKRVYVNIQNKLSGNASSKVTFDVARNATTPTTLNSFLKYAYVDLHDALPAELQIIPTDLTVSIGLLPTYWIGYVNSILGIRYVSIAA
;
A
#
# COMPACT_ATOMS: atom_id res chain seq x y z
N MET A 1 -2.92 -61.36 6.23
CA MET A 1 -2.83 -59.93 6.63
C MET A 1 -3.04 -59.06 5.39
N PRO A 2 -4.07 -58.20 5.32
CA PRO A 2 -4.26 -57.34 4.16
C PRO A 2 -3.26 -56.18 4.19
N LYS A 3 -2.57 -55.94 3.07
CA LYS A 3 -1.63 -54.83 2.91
C LYS A 3 -2.40 -53.50 2.90
N LYS A 4 -2.04 -52.58 3.80
CA LYS A 4 -2.59 -51.21 3.79
C LYS A 4 -2.20 -50.52 2.48
N LYS A 5 -3.21 -50.13 1.70
CA LYS A 5 -3.05 -49.31 0.49
C LYS A 5 -2.61 -47.91 0.93
N ASN A 6 -1.40 -47.50 0.60
CA ASN A 6 -0.97 -46.11 0.75
C ASN A 6 -1.78 -45.27 -0.24
N LEU A 7 -2.83 -44.62 0.25
CA LEU A 7 -3.55 -43.59 -0.48
C LEU A 7 -2.65 -42.36 -0.52
N GLN A 8 -1.82 -42.24 -1.56
CA GLN A 8 -1.16 -40.96 -1.83
C GLN A 8 -2.26 -39.97 -2.22
N ASN A 9 -2.46 -38.97 -1.36
CA ASN A 9 -3.33 -37.85 -1.66
C ASN A 9 -2.70 -37.07 -2.82
N SER A 10 -3.06 -37.41 -4.06
CA SER A 10 -2.74 -36.67 -5.28
C SER A 10 -3.60 -35.40 -5.41
N GLY A 11 -4.08 -34.86 -4.28
CA GLY A 11 -4.74 -33.58 -4.25
C GLY A 11 -3.74 -32.50 -4.63
N ILE A 12 -4.10 -31.66 -5.59
CA ILE A 12 -3.37 -30.45 -5.91
C ILE A 12 -3.20 -29.67 -4.61
N VAL A 13 -1.97 -29.53 -4.13
CA VAL A 13 -1.66 -28.71 -2.96
C VAL A 13 -1.87 -27.26 -3.38
N ASN A 14 -2.79 -26.57 -2.70
CA ASN A 14 -3.06 -25.17 -2.97
C ASN A 14 -2.01 -24.31 -2.23
N ASP A 15 -0.97 -23.89 -2.94
CA ASP A 15 0.10 -23.01 -2.45
C ASP A 15 -0.29 -21.53 -2.42
N PHE A 16 -1.53 -21.23 -2.01
CA PHE A 16 -1.98 -19.86 -1.84
C PHE A 16 -1.23 -19.20 -0.67
N ASP A 17 -0.40 -18.21 -0.96
CA ASP A 17 0.24 -17.35 0.05
C ASP A 17 -0.05 -15.88 -0.21
N ILE A 18 -0.33 -15.15 0.87
CA ILE A 18 -0.57 -13.71 0.84
C ILE A 18 0.79 -13.02 0.91
N LYS A 19 1.31 -12.63 -0.26
CA LYS A 19 2.61 -11.97 -0.38
C LYS A 19 2.66 -10.59 0.28
N ARG A 20 1.55 -9.85 0.24
CA ARG A 20 1.49 -8.47 0.72
C ARG A 20 0.06 -8.06 1.07
N VAL A 21 -0.10 -7.33 2.18
CA VAL A 21 -1.36 -6.72 2.61
C VAL A 21 -1.14 -5.22 2.75
N TYR A 22 -2.06 -4.42 2.22
CA TYR A 22 -2.05 -2.97 2.40
C TYR A 22 -3.14 -2.57 3.39
N VAL A 23 -2.73 -1.97 4.51
CA VAL A 23 -3.66 -1.41 5.49
C VAL A 23 -3.73 0.10 5.25
N ASN A 24 -4.91 0.58 4.88
CA ASN A 24 -5.15 1.99 4.61
C ASN A 24 -6.04 2.59 5.69
N ILE A 25 -5.57 3.65 6.34
CA ILE A 25 -6.33 4.46 7.27
C ILE A 25 -6.54 5.81 6.58
N GLN A 26 -7.80 6.20 6.38
CA GLN A 26 -8.15 7.48 5.79
C GLN A 26 -9.13 8.19 6.70
N ASN A 27 -8.88 9.47 6.97
CA ASN A 27 -9.77 10.30 7.75
C ASN A 27 -10.09 11.58 6.98
N LYS A 28 -11.36 11.99 7.04
CA LYS A 28 -11.77 13.34 6.65
C LYS A 28 -11.51 14.27 7.83
N LEU A 29 -10.77 15.33 7.58
CA LEU A 29 -10.47 16.39 8.54
C LEU A 29 -11.41 17.58 8.28
N SER A 30 -11.46 18.52 9.22
CA SER A 30 -12.20 19.78 9.00
C SER A 30 -11.53 20.64 7.92
N GLY A 31 -12.30 21.54 7.30
CA GLY A 31 -11.79 22.52 6.35
C GLY A 31 -11.31 21.92 5.01
N ASN A 32 -12.09 21.01 4.43
CA ASN A 32 -11.79 20.35 3.16
C ASN A 32 -10.42 19.64 3.13
N ALA A 33 -9.97 19.15 4.28
CA ALA A 33 -8.74 18.38 4.38
C ALA A 33 -9.03 16.87 4.56
N SER A 34 -8.11 16.01 4.15
CA SER A 34 -8.14 14.58 4.48
C SER A 34 -6.76 14.05 4.75
N SER A 35 -6.61 13.15 5.71
CA SER A 35 -5.36 12.44 5.95
C SER A 35 -5.43 11.00 5.47
N LYS A 36 -4.29 10.48 5.02
CA LYS A 36 -4.14 9.09 4.64
C LYS A 36 -2.82 8.52 5.15
N VAL A 37 -2.91 7.35 5.77
CA VAL A 37 -1.77 6.55 6.19
C VAL A 37 -1.93 5.14 5.61
N THR A 38 -0.92 4.70 4.87
CA THR A 38 -0.87 3.35 4.30
C THR A 38 0.30 2.58 4.90
N PHE A 39 0.02 1.40 5.44
CA PHE A 39 1.03 0.42 5.82
C PHE A 39 1.08 -0.73 4.81
N ASP A 40 2.30 -1.17 4.50
CA ASP A 40 2.62 -2.35 3.70
C ASP A 40 3.07 -3.46 4.65
N VAL A 41 2.24 -4.48 4.80
CA VAL A 41 2.54 -5.66 5.61
C VAL A 41 2.99 -6.77 4.67
N ALA A 42 4.23 -7.21 4.81
CA ALA A 42 4.80 -8.28 4.00
C ALA A 42 5.83 -9.09 4.80
N ARG A 43 6.07 -10.33 4.36
CA ARG A 43 7.20 -11.13 4.84
C ARG A 43 8.50 -10.48 4.35
N ASN A 44 9.50 -10.39 5.22
CA ASN A 44 10.83 -9.92 4.81
C ASN A 44 11.56 -11.06 4.10
N ALA A 45 12.31 -10.75 3.04
CA ALA A 45 13.12 -11.73 2.32
C ALA A 45 14.14 -12.42 3.23
N THR A 46 14.61 -11.75 4.29
CA THR A 46 15.54 -12.32 5.28
C THR A 46 14.87 -13.07 6.44
N THR A 47 13.58 -12.81 6.71
CA THR A 47 12.80 -13.49 7.76
C THR A 47 11.42 -13.90 7.22
N PRO A 48 11.35 -14.94 6.37
CA PRO A 48 10.14 -15.30 5.62
C PRO A 48 9.00 -15.80 6.51
N THR A 49 9.26 -16.19 7.75
CA THR A 49 8.24 -16.65 8.70
C THR A 49 7.51 -15.51 9.41
N THR A 50 8.04 -14.29 9.40
CA THR A 50 7.51 -13.16 10.18
C THR A 50 6.93 -12.09 9.26
N LEU A 51 5.69 -11.65 9.56
CA LEU A 51 5.09 -10.48 8.94
C LEU A 51 5.65 -9.21 9.56
N ASN A 52 6.16 -8.31 8.72
CA ASN A 52 6.65 -7.00 9.13
C ASN A 52 5.78 -5.91 8.51
N SER A 53 5.49 -4.87 9.27
CA SER A 53 4.70 -3.71 8.85
C SER A 53 5.62 -2.53 8.54
N PHE A 54 5.44 -1.92 7.38
CA PHE A 54 6.24 -0.78 6.93
C PHE A 54 5.32 0.40 6.59
N LEU A 55 5.71 1.60 7.02
CA LEU A 55 5.02 2.80 6.59
C LEU A 55 5.28 3.04 5.09
N LYS A 56 4.21 3.05 4.29
CA LYS A 56 4.29 3.21 2.84
C LYS A 56 3.93 4.63 2.42
N TYR A 57 2.80 5.14 2.90
CA TYR A 57 2.34 6.52 2.65
C TYR A 57 1.85 7.15 3.94
N ALA A 58 2.10 8.44 4.10
CA ALA A 58 1.59 9.24 5.21
C ALA A 58 1.50 10.69 4.76
N TYR A 59 0.31 11.13 4.38
CA TYR A 59 0.12 12.46 3.83
C TYR A 59 -1.25 13.05 4.19
N VAL A 60 -1.34 14.37 4.04
CA VAL A 60 -2.56 15.15 4.16
C VAL A 60 -2.84 15.80 2.82
N ASP A 61 -4.08 15.72 2.36
CA ASP A 61 -4.61 16.44 1.22
C ASP A 61 -5.41 17.65 1.73
N LEU A 62 -5.15 18.81 1.13
CA LEU A 62 -5.99 20.00 1.24
C LEU A 62 -6.72 20.14 -0.09
N HIS A 63 -8.02 19.87 -0.07
CA HIS A 63 -8.89 20.06 -1.23
C HIS A 63 -9.28 21.53 -1.32
N ASP A 64 -9.50 22.02 -2.54
CA ASP A 64 -9.85 23.41 -2.82
C ASP A 64 -8.81 24.41 -2.27
N ALA A 65 -7.52 24.09 -2.45
CA ALA A 65 -6.43 24.90 -1.91
C ALA A 65 -6.38 26.33 -2.47
N LEU A 66 -7.06 26.58 -3.60
CA LEU A 66 -7.25 27.90 -4.17
C LEU A 66 -8.62 28.46 -3.78
N PRO A 67 -8.69 29.60 -3.05
CA PRO A 67 -9.94 30.31 -2.83
C PRO A 67 -10.61 30.63 -4.16
N ALA A 68 -11.94 30.49 -4.23
CA ALA A 68 -12.73 30.74 -5.44
C ALA A 68 -12.49 32.14 -6.04
N GLU A 69 -12.16 33.12 -5.19
CA GLU A 69 -11.86 34.50 -5.58
C GLU A 69 -10.58 34.64 -6.42
N LEU A 70 -9.65 33.69 -6.32
CA LEU A 70 -8.39 33.67 -7.07
C LEU A 70 -8.43 32.71 -8.27
N GLN A 71 -9.56 32.02 -8.49
CA GLN A 71 -9.71 31.08 -9.59
C GLN A 71 -10.27 31.79 -10.85
N ILE A 72 -9.42 31.95 -11.87
CA ILE A 72 -9.83 32.44 -13.20
C ILE A 72 -10.57 31.35 -14.00
N ILE A 73 -10.25 30.09 -13.72
CA ILE A 73 -10.84 28.89 -14.30
C ILE A 73 -11.21 27.97 -13.14
N PRO A 74 -12.42 27.36 -13.12
CA PRO A 74 -12.78 26.38 -12.10
C PRO A 74 -11.78 25.23 -12.14
N THR A 75 -10.97 25.10 -11.09
CA THR A 75 -9.97 24.04 -10.98
C THR A 75 -10.02 23.45 -9.58
N ASP A 76 -10.11 22.13 -9.52
CA ASP A 76 -10.04 21.38 -8.27
C ASP A 76 -8.56 21.14 -7.95
N LEU A 77 -7.91 22.15 -7.36
CA LEU A 77 -6.51 22.02 -6.93
C LEU A 77 -6.45 21.37 -5.55
N THR A 78 -5.98 20.13 -5.51
CA THR A 78 -5.60 19.45 -4.26
C THR A 78 -4.11 19.62 -4.02
N VAL A 79 -3.73 20.11 -2.84
CA VAL A 79 -2.34 20.16 -2.38
C VAL A 79 -2.11 19.03 -1.38
N SER A 80 -1.19 18.13 -1.70
CA SER A 80 -0.84 17.00 -0.84
C SER A 80 0.53 17.20 -0.20
N ILE A 81 0.63 17.02 1.12
CA ILE A 81 1.86 17.22 1.90
C ILE A 81 2.16 15.96 2.72
N GLY A 82 3.37 15.42 2.59
CA GLY A 82 3.86 14.29 3.38
C GLY A 82 4.64 13.25 2.57
N LEU A 83 4.66 12.00 3.05
CA LEU A 83 5.17 10.85 2.33
C LEU A 83 4.15 10.39 1.29
N LEU A 84 4.32 10.87 0.08
CA LEU A 84 3.37 10.73 -1.02
C LEU A 84 3.71 9.53 -1.92
N PRO A 85 2.70 8.91 -2.54
CA PRO A 85 2.93 8.06 -3.70
C PRO A 85 3.46 8.92 -4.86
N THR A 86 4.74 8.77 -5.21
CA THR A 86 5.19 9.30 -6.50
C THR A 86 4.70 8.38 -7.61
N TYR A 87 4.20 8.96 -8.71
CA TYR A 87 3.66 8.21 -9.85
C TYR A 87 4.67 7.17 -10.38
N TRP A 88 5.96 7.50 -10.35
CA TRP A 88 7.06 6.59 -10.67
C TRP A 88 7.14 5.38 -9.72
N ILE A 89 7.04 5.59 -8.40
CA ILE A 89 7.09 4.50 -7.41
C ILE A 89 5.89 3.56 -7.54
N GLY A 90 4.71 4.09 -7.90
CA GLY A 90 3.52 3.28 -8.19
C GLY A 90 3.76 2.35 -9.38
N TYR A 91 4.25 2.91 -10.49
CA TYR A 91 4.59 2.17 -11.70
C TYR A 91 5.63 1.07 -11.45
N VAL A 92 6.76 1.42 -10.80
CA VAL A 92 7.84 0.47 -10.52
C VAL A 92 7.42 -0.64 -9.57
N ASN A 93 6.63 -0.36 -8.53
CA ASN A 93 6.07 -1.39 -7.67
C ASN A 93 5.16 -2.36 -8.43
N SER A 94 4.39 -1.86 -9.40
CA SER A 94 3.44 -2.69 -10.17
C SER A 94 4.14 -3.67 -11.13
N ILE A 95 5.27 -3.27 -11.70
CA ILE A 95 6.01 -4.08 -12.69
C ILE A 95 7.06 -4.95 -12.03
N LEU A 96 7.86 -4.40 -11.11
CA LEU A 96 9.02 -5.09 -10.56
C LEU A 96 8.72 -5.77 -9.20
N GLY A 97 7.63 -5.39 -8.51
CA GLY A 97 7.34 -5.87 -7.16
C GLY A 97 8.36 -5.39 -6.09
N ILE A 98 9.36 -4.61 -6.49
CA ILE A 98 10.45 -4.11 -5.66
C ILE A 98 9.95 -2.92 -4.83
N ARG A 99 10.20 -2.97 -3.52
CA ARG A 99 9.80 -1.91 -2.60
C ARG A 99 10.80 -0.75 -2.65
N TYR A 100 10.32 0.44 -3.00
CA TYR A 100 11.05 1.69 -2.81
C TYR A 100 10.54 2.39 -1.55
N VAL A 101 11.37 2.41 -0.51
CA VAL A 101 11.19 3.28 0.66
C VAL A 101 12.32 4.30 0.57
N SER A 102 12.00 5.60 0.60
CA SER A 102 13.06 6.59 0.78
C SER A 102 13.65 6.39 2.17
N ILE A 103 14.89 5.91 2.25
CA ILE A 103 15.70 6.12 3.45
C ILE A 103 15.99 7.62 3.46
N ALA A 104 15.43 8.33 4.45
CA ALA A 104 16.00 9.60 4.86
C ALA A 104 17.38 9.28 5.43
N ALA A 105 18.43 9.75 4.76
CA ALA A 105 19.79 9.78 5.30
C ALA A 105 19.91 10.86 6.37
#